data_AF-A0A6A5SD92-F1
#
_entry.id   AF-A0A6A5SD92-F1
#
_cell.length_a   1.000
_cell.length_b   1.000
_cell.length_c   1.000
_cell.angle_alpha   90.00
_cell.angle_beta   90.00
_cell.angle_gamma   90.00
#
_symmetry.space_group_name_H-M   'P 1'
#
loop_
_entity.id
_entity.type
_entity.pdbx_description
1 polymer ?
#
loop_
_entity_poly.entity_id
_entity_poly.type
_entity_poly.pdbx_seq_one_letter_code
_entity_poly.pdbx_strand_id
1 'polypeptide(L)'
;MTEADPLVMKATVVLDKPSDWTKWLFLRKDGAERNQLWMYVDPSLSDDQVKKIESERPLEKEPQDFCTRRLPQENEEISILDLTDKEAAQYELWLKVFIRQEASSLGKKRYG
;
A
#
# COMPACT_ATOMS: atom_id res chain seq x y z
N MET A 1 -25.35 -7.68 16.37
CA MET A 1 -25.27 -6.22 16.15
C MET A 1 -24.02 -5.99 15.32
N THR A 2 -24.18 -5.72 14.03
CA THR A 2 -23.07 -5.38 13.11
C THR A 2 -22.71 -3.93 13.35
N GLU A 3 -21.56 -3.70 13.97
CA GLU A 3 -20.96 -2.38 14.14
C GLU A 3 -20.67 -1.84 12.72
N ALA A 4 -21.35 -0.74 12.37
CA ALA A 4 -21.19 -0.12 11.06
C ALA A 4 -19.78 0.46 10.97
N ASP A 5 -18.98 -0.04 10.03
CA ASP A 5 -17.67 0.51 9.72
C ASP A 5 -17.81 2.01 9.44
N PRO A 6 -17.18 2.88 10.24
CA PRO A 6 -17.27 4.31 10.02
C PRO A 6 -16.67 4.62 8.64
N LEU A 7 -17.47 5.29 7.80
CA LEU A 7 -17.15 5.73 6.45
C LEU A 7 -15.73 6.30 6.38
N VAL A 8 -14.74 5.48 6.02
CA VAL A 8 -13.35 5.94 5.88
C VAL A 8 -13.28 6.77 4.62
N MET A 9 -13.42 8.09 4.78
CA MET A 9 -13.22 9.05 3.69
C MET A 9 -11.76 8.99 3.26
N LYS A 10 -11.50 8.41 2.09
CA LYS A 10 -10.15 8.30 1.53
C LYS A 10 -9.69 9.67 1.04
N ALA A 11 -8.96 10.39 1.89
CA ALA A 11 -8.25 11.61 1.51
C ALA A 11 -6.80 11.27 1.15
N THR A 12 -6.34 11.75 -0.01
CA THR A 12 -4.95 11.59 -0.46
C THR A 12 -4.20 12.90 -0.22
N VAL A 13 -3.08 12.84 0.51
CA VAL A 13 -2.16 13.97 0.71
C VAL A 13 -0.87 13.68 -0.02
N VAL A 14 -0.45 14.61 -0.88
CA VAL A 14 0.88 14.57 -1.52
C VAL A 14 1.87 15.19 -0.55
N LEU A 15 2.91 14.43 -0.19
CA LEU A 15 3.99 14.88 0.70
C LEU A 15 5.11 15.52 -0.12
N ASP A 16 4.91 16.77 -0.54
CA ASP A 16 5.92 17.53 -1.30
C ASP A 16 6.78 18.40 -0.38
N LYS A 17 6.18 18.94 0.69
CA LYS A 17 6.82 19.89 1.60
C LYS A 17 6.71 19.47 3.06
N PRO A 18 7.62 19.91 3.96
CA PRO A 18 7.53 19.65 5.40
C PRO A 18 6.18 20.05 6.04
N SER A 19 5.52 21.09 5.53
CA SER A 19 4.19 21.51 6.00
C SER A 19 3.06 20.50 5.73
N ASP A 20 3.25 19.60 4.76
CA ASP A 20 2.22 18.60 4.40
C ASP A 20 2.17 17.45 5.40
N TRP A 21 3.24 17.25 6.16
CA TRP A 21 3.34 16.20 7.18
C TRP A 21 2.27 16.35 8.26
N THR A 22 1.96 17.57 8.69
CA THR A 22 0.92 17.81 9.70
C THR A 22 -0.45 17.36 9.22
N LYS A 23 -0.79 17.63 7.95
CA LYS A 23 -2.07 17.20 7.35
C LYS A 23 -2.12 15.68 7.21
N TRP A 24 -1.03 15.08 6.77
CA TRP A 24 -0.92 13.63 6.66
C TRP A 24 -1.03 12.93 8.02
N LEU A 25 -0.39 13.47 9.06
CA LEU A 25 -0.45 12.92 10.40
C LEU A 25 -1.88 12.95 10.96
N PHE A 26 -2.61 14.04 10.71
CA PHE A 26 -4.01 14.17 11.09
C PHE A 26 -4.89 13.10 10.43
N LEU A 27 -4.69 12.82 9.13
CA LEU A 27 -5.41 11.73 8.46
C LEU A 27 -5.08 10.34 9.01
N ARG A 28 -3.84 10.15 9.49
CA ARG A 28 -3.40 8.87 10.06
C ARG A 28 -3.79 8.71 11.53
N LYS A 29 -4.17 9.79 12.21
CA LYS A 29 -4.57 9.78 13.61
C LYS A 29 -5.69 8.79 13.88
N ASP A 30 -6.81 8.89 13.18
CA ASP A 30 -7.96 7.98 13.38
C ASP A 30 -7.58 6.51 13.20
N GLY A 31 -6.74 6.21 12.21
CA GLY A 31 -6.24 4.85 11.96
C GLY A 31 -5.32 4.36 13.09
N ALA A 32 -4.44 5.22 13.58
CA ALA A 32 -3.56 4.91 14.69
C ALA A 32 -4.32 4.78 16.02
N GLU A 33 -5.33 5.60 16.28
CA GLU A 33 -6.18 5.51 17.47
C GLU A 33 -6.95 4.19 17.49
N ARG A 34 -7.58 3.79 16.37
CA ARG A 34 -8.28 2.49 16.25
C ARG A 34 -7.39 1.29 16.54
N ASN A 35 -6.11 1.38 16.19
CA ASN A 35 -5.13 0.32 16.42
C ASN A 35 -4.33 0.52 17.71
N GLN A 36 -4.70 1.49 18.56
CA GLN A 36 -4.01 1.82 19.81
C GLN A 36 -2.51 2.15 19.63
N LEU A 37 -2.15 2.68 18.45
CA LEU A 37 -0.79 3.04 18.07
C LEU A 37 -0.46 4.51 18.33
N TRP A 38 -1.47 5.38 18.47
CA TRP A 38 -1.25 6.83 18.56
C TRP A 38 -0.37 7.24 19.76
N MET A 39 -0.50 6.54 20.88
CA MET A 39 0.30 6.77 22.10
C MET A 39 1.82 6.61 21.93
N TYR A 40 2.27 6.01 20.82
CA TYR A 40 3.68 5.82 20.49
C TYR A 40 4.21 6.86 19.49
N VAL A 41 3.35 7.66 18.86
CA VAL A 41 3.72 8.54 17.74
C VAL A 41 3.12 9.95 17.85
N ASP A 42 2.45 10.26 18.96
CA ASP A 42 1.79 11.55 19.18
C ASP A 42 2.82 12.69 19.24
N PRO A 43 2.84 13.61 18.26
CA PRO A 43 3.82 14.70 18.21
C PRO A 43 3.52 15.82 19.22
N SER A 44 2.35 15.80 19.87
CA SER A 44 2.01 16.75 20.92
C SER A 44 2.65 16.40 22.26
N LEU A 45 3.11 15.16 22.41
CA LEU A 45 3.81 14.68 23.60
C LEU A 45 5.32 14.88 23.45
N SER A 46 5.99 15.09 24.58
CA SER A 46 7.46 15.03 24.64
C SER A 46 7.92 13.57 24.60
N ASP A 47 9.18 13.34 24.19
CA ASP A 47 9.76 11.99 24.04
C ASP A 47 9.63 11.12 25.31
N ASP A 48 9.68 11.75 26.48
CA ASP A 48 9.54 11.08 27.78
C ASP A 48 8.09 10.69 28.12
N GLN A 49 7.10 11.32 27.46
CA GLN A 49 5.67 11.09 27.67
C GLN A 49 5.08 10.13 26.65
N VAL A 50 5.74 9.96 25.51
CA VAL A 50 5.37 8.98 24.50
C VAL A 50 5.63 7.58 25.05
N LYS A 51 4.68 6.67 24.86
CA LYS A 51 4.85 5.28 25.32
C LYS A 51 6.04 4.67 24.61
N LYS A 52 6.98 4.09 25.37
CA LYS A 52 8.15 3.42 24.79
C LYS A 52 7.79 1.98 24.41
N ILE A 53 8.31 1.55 23.27
CA ILE A 53 8.22 0.16 22.84
C ILE A 53 9.35 -0.59 23.55
N GLU A 54 9.04 -1.16 24.70
CA GLU A 54 10.00 -1.91 25.54
C GLU A 54 10.10 -3.39 25.13
N SER A 55 9.12 -3.88 24.38
CA SER A 55 9.11 -5.26 23.88
C SER A 55 10.19 -5.49 22.82
N GLU A 56 10.71 -6.73 22.79
CA GLU A 56 11.65 -7.19 21.77
C GLU A 56 11.14 -6.84 20.38
N ARG A 57 12.07 -6.39 19.51
CA ARG A 57 11.75 -6.07 18.12
C ARG A 57 11.07 -7.30 17.51
N PRO A 58 9.87 -7.16 16.91
CA PRO A 58 9.22 -8.31 16.30
C PRO A 58 10.17 -8.94 15.29
N LEU A 59 10.21 -10.28 15.28
CA LEU A 59 11.03 -11.03 14.35
C LEU A 59 10.73 -10.52 12.93
N GLU A 60 11.77 -10.06 12.25
CA GLU A 60 11.65 -9.60 10.88
C GLU A 60 11.14 -10.77 10.06
N LYS A 61 9.97 -10.57 9.45
CA LYS A 61 9.37 -11.58 8.59
C LYS A 61 9.99 -11.46 7.20
N GLU A 62 10.12 -12.58 6.52
CA GLU A 62 10.55 -12.55 5.12
C GLU A 62 9.43 -11.93 4.26
N PRO A 63 9.74 -11.24 3.15
CA PRO A 63 8.75 -10.61 2.28
C PRO A 63 7.58 -11.54 1.87
N GLN A 64 7.88 -12.84 1.74
CA GLN A 64 6.92 -13.90 1.45
C GLN A 64 5.82 -14.07 2.52
N ASP A 65 6.12 -13.79 3.79
CA ASP A 65 5.17 -13.91 4.90
C ASP A 65 4.13 -12.79 4.93
N PHE A 66 4.40 -11.69 4.22
CA PHE A 66 3.45 -10.59 4.01
C PHE A 66 2.54 -10.85 2.82
N CYS A 67 2.91 -11.78 1.92
CA CYS A 67 2.09 -12.18 0.79
C CYS A 67 1.11 -13.27 1.21
N THR A 68 -0.17 -12.91 1.40
CA THR A 68 -1.27 -13.88 1.46
C THR A 68 -1.55 -14.55 0.11
N ARG A 69 -0.89 -14.11 -0.96
CA ARG A 69 -0.90 -14.77 -2.27
C ARG A 69 0.02 -15.99 -2.19
N ARG A 70 -0.49 -17.19 -2.48
CA ARG A 70 0.37 -18.33 -2.79
C ARG A 70 1.32 -17.89 -3.89
N LEU A 71 2.62 -17.80 -3.58
CA LEU A 71 3.63 -17.81 -4.60
C LEU A 71 3.59 -19.22 -5.21
N PRO A 72 3.41 -19.36 -6.53
CA PRO A 72 3.67 -20.64 -7.20
C PRO A 72 5.08 -21.06 -6.81
N GLN A 73 5.29 -22.33 -6.53
CA GLN A 73 6.64 -22.81 -6.21
C GLN A 73 7.58 -22.45 -7.37
N GLU A 74 8.86 -22.22 -7.07
CA GLU A 74 9.88 -21.66 -7.98
C GLU A 74 10.08 -22.44 -9.31
N ASN A 75 9.40 -23.58 -9.48
CA ASN A 75 9.46 -24.44 -10.67
C ASN A 75 8.08 -24.73 -11.31
N GLU A 76 7.01 -24.04 -10.91
CA GLU A 76 5.73 -24.10 -11.62
C GLU A 76 5.73 -23.06 -12.75
N GLU A 77 5.95 -23.53 -13.99
CA GLU A 77 5.64 -22.75 -15.18
C GLU A 77 4.15 -22.41 -15.16
N ILE A 78 3.82 -21.16 -14.82
CA ILE A 78 2.44 -20.66 -14.90
C ILE A 78 2.07 -20.60 -16.38
N SER A 79 1.31 -21.57 -16.87
CA SER A 79 0.75 -21.52 -18.22
C SER A 79 -0.42 -20.53 -18.25
N ILE A 80 -0.63 -19.83 -19.37
CA ILE A 80 -1.80 -18.94 -19.56
C ILE A 80 -3.12 -19.71 -19.33
N LEU A 81 -3.10 -21.03 -19.52
CA LEU A 81 -4.23 -21.94 -19.28
C LEU A 81 -4.55 -22.17 -17.80
N ASP A 82 -3.65 -21.82 -16.88
CA ASP A 82 -3.83 -21.95 -15.43
C ASP A 82 -4.39 -20.66 -14.79
N LEU A 83 -4.59 -19.61 -15.59
CA LEU A 83 -5.16 -18.35 -15.11
C LEU A 83 -6.67 -18.50 -14.90
N THR A 84 -7.14 -18.06 -13.74
CA THR A 84 -8.59 -17.90 -13.54
C THR A 84 -9.14 -16.80 -14.44
N ASP A 85 -10.44 -16.84 -14.77
CA ASP A 85 -11.08 -15.83 -15.64
C ASP A 85 -10.82 -14.38 -15.19
N LYS A 86 -10.71 -14.17 -13.88
CA LYS A 86 -10.39 -12.87 -13.28
C LYS A 86 -8.96 -12.42 -13.57
N GLU A 87 -8.01 -13.36 -13.50
CA GLU A 87 -6.59 -13.08 -13.73
C GLU A 87 -6.29 -12.90 -15.22
N ALA A 88 -6.93 -13.70 -16.08
CA ALA A 88 -6.89 -13.51 -17.53
C ALA A 88 -7.43 -12.12 -17.92
N ALA A 89 -8.58 -11.72 -17.36
CA ALA A 89 -9.15 -10.40 -17.60
C ALA A 89 -8.23 -9.26 -17.11
N GLN A 90 -7.56 -9.44 -15.96
CA GLN A 90 -6.62 -8.46 -15.43
C GLN A 90 -5.37 -8.33 -16.33
N TYR A 91 -4.85 -9.43 -16.86
CA TYR A 91 -3.72 -9.44 -17.78
C TYR A 91 -4.07 -8.74 -19.10
N GLU A 92 -5.21 -9.06 -19.70
CA GLU A 92 -5.71 -8.41 -20.93
C GLU A 92 -5.84 -6.88 -20.77
N LEU A 93 -6.30 -6.44 -19.60
CA LEU A 93 -6.45 -5.02 -19.30
C LEU A 93 -5.09 -4.33 -19.17
N TRP A 94 -4.13 -4.99 -18.53
CA TRP A 94 -2.73 -4.54 -18.44
C TRP A 94 -2.07 -4.47 -19.82
N LEU A 95 -2.27 -5.47 -20.67
CA LEU A 95 -1.70 -5.53 -22.01
C LEU A 95 -2.18 -4.34 -22.87
N LYS A 96 -3.48 -4.00 -22.80
CA LYS A 96 -4.05 -2.84 -23.51
C LYS A 96 -3.43 -1.52 -23.03
N VAL A 97 -3.23 -1.36 -21.73
CA VAL A 97 -2.59 -0.17 -21.14
C VAL A 97 -1.14 -0.06 -21.60
N PHE A 98 -0.40 -1.18 -21.55
CA PHE A 98 0.99 -1.25 -21.98
C PHE A 98 1.16 -0.89 -23.46
N ILE A 99 0.39 -1.49 -24.36
CA ILE A 99 0.44 -1.19 -25.80
C ILE A 99 0.16 0.29 -26.09
N ARG A 100 -0.82 0.88 -25.39
CA ARG A 100 -1.14 2.30 -25.51
C ARG A 100 0.03 3.20 -25.06
N GLN A 101 0.71 2.81 -24.00
CA GLN A 101 1.84 3.55 -23.45
C GLN A 101 3.10 3.42 -24.34
N GLU A 102 3.36 2.24 -24.90
CA GLU A 102 4.39 1.98 -25.91
C GLU A 102 4.16 2.84 -27.17
N ALA A 103 2.93 2.84 -27.71
CA ALA A 103 2.58 3.67 -28.87
C ALA A 103 2.79 5.17 -28.60
N SER A 104 2.44 5.63 -27.40
CA SER A 104 2.66 7.02 -26.97
C SER A 104 4.15 7.36 -26.83
N SER A 105 4.95 6.40 -26.37
CA SER A 105 6.40 6.55 -26.19
C SER A 105 7.15 6.54 -27.52
N LEU A 106 6.73 5.72 -28.48
CA LEU A 106 7.26 5.69 -29.84
C LEU A 106 6.87 6.94 -30.64
N GLY A 107 5.65 7.44 -30.47
CA GLY A 107 5.23 8.72 -31.06
C GLY A 107 6.09 9.89 -30.57
N LYS A 108 6.47 9.89 -29.28
CA LYS A 108 7.29 10.96 -28.69
C LYS A 108 8.75 10.96 -29.16
N LYS A 109 9.29 9.80 -29.57
CA LYS A 109 10.64 9.65 -30.14
C LYS A 109 10.74 10.02 -31.63
N ARG A 110 9.63 10.21 -32.35
CA ARG A 110 9.63 10.57 -33.79
C ARG A 110 9.47 12.08 -34.05
N TYR A 111 9.26 12.88 -33.01
CA TYR A 111 9.06 14.34 -33.08
C TYR A 111 9.98 15.12 -32.13
N GLY A 112 11.11 14.54 -31.72
CA GLY A 112 12.21 15.23 -31.02
C GLY A 112 13.49 15.06 -31.80
#